data_AF-A0A7X6X0K2-F1
#
_entry.id   AF-A0A7X6X0K2-F1
#
_cell.length_a   1.000
_cell.length_b   1.000
_cell.length_c   1.000
_cell.angle_alpha   90.00
_cell.angle_beta   90.00
_cell.angle_gamma   90.00
#
_symmetry.space_group_name_H-M   'P 1'
#
loop_
_entity.id
_entity.type
_entity.pdbx_description
1 polymer ?
#
loop_
_entity_poly.entity_id
_entity_poly.type
_entity_poly.pdbx_seq_one_letter_code
_entity_poly.pdbx_strand_id
1 'polypeptide(L)'
;MFDMRADFVMQNYGRLKVESVRSQFQDDSSNRDDFPEAELDVIQAGGSRLAQWLDKALQSLTEKNLDDQLIEDGVPAEEVQRMSVDQKKTLYKNNLHKNTVKRAVHSMQGLVPVQTRIFTEDSPNGKVVIVGVIAVRSDKTQQFARDISRKRPSLVTGNPRSLSDLLPADSKGYLDEIGLRFTYDEQGRPMLLSYGRTSVSIAPDWSPSRAFQARQNATQQAQSLAESSIVEFMNTNIQVEQTDSIGAVEEEQLERITYFDAGKKSDVEDTRKQISEAISTFTRSGRATAQGDLRGTTVVKRWEEKDENGVLHVGSVVAWTYGQLDNANAIDAQGRNRAATARQNAQGAAADQSRSSRVVNDKSDF
;
A
#
# COMPACT_ATOMS: atom_id res chain seq x y z
N MET A 1 -7.78 3.91 3.14
CA MET A 1 -6.56 3.58 2.35
C MET A 1 -6.72 2.26 1.61
N PHE A 2 -7.07 1.16 2.28
CA PHE A 2 -7.27 -0.14 1.62
C PHE A 2 -8.43 -0.11 0.60
N ASP A 3 -9.55 0.55 0.91
CA ASP A 3 -10.67 0.65 -0.03
C ASP A 3 -10.30 1.36 -1.33
N MET A 4 -9.53 2.45 -1.25
CA MET A 4 -8.99 3.15 -2.42
C MET A 4 -8.09 2.24 -3.27
N ARG A 5 -7.28 1.39 -2.63
CA ARG A 5 -6.44 0.40 -3.34
C ARG A 5 -7.32 -0.67 -4.00
N ALA A 6 -8.36 -1.14 -3.31
CA ALA A 6 -9.32 -2.10 -3.85
C ALA A 6 -10.03 -1.53 -5.08
N ASP A 7 -10.53 -0.30 -5.02
CA ASP A 7 -11.18 0.38 -6.14
C ASP A 7 -10.23 0.50 -7.34
N PHE A 8 -8.97 0.85 -7.09
CA PHE A 8 -7.94 0.93 -8.12
C PHE A 8 -7.62 -0.43 -8.77
N VAL A 9 -7.55 -1.51 -7.97
CA VAL A 9 -7.36 -2.88 -8.48
C VAL A 9 -8.55 -3.32 -9.32
N MET A 10 -9.79 -3.10 -8.85
CA MET A 10 -11.00 -3.46 -9.60
C MET A 10 -11.05 -2.73 -10.95
N GLN A 11 -10.76 -1.43 -10.97
CA GLN A 11 -10.75 -0.65 -12.20
C GLN A 11 -9.69 -1.15 -13.19
N ASN A 12 -8.48 -1.44 -12.73
CA ASN A 12 -7.42 -1.97 -13.60
C ASN A 12 -7.71 -3.41 -14.03
N TYR A 13 -8.29 -4.25 -13.18
CA TYR A 13 -8.70 -5.60 -13.54
C TYR A 13 -9.69 -5.56 -14.72
N GLY A 14 -10.73 -4.72 -14.65
CA GLY A 14 -11.69 -4.57 -15.75
C GLY A 14 -11.01 -4.14 -17.06
N ARG A 15 -10.11 -3.15 -16.99
CA ARG A 15 -9.35 -2.67 -18.17
C ARG A 15 -8.43 -3.75 -18.75
N LEU A 16 -7.67 -4.42 -17.89
CA LEU A 16 -6.72 -5.47 -18.29
C LEU A 16 -7.44 -6.68 -18.88
N LYS A 17 -8.59 -7.06 -18.31
CA LYS A 17 -9.42 -8.14 -18.86
C LYS A 17 -9.88 -7.82 -20.27
N VAL A 18 -10.38 -6.60 -20.50
CA VAL A 18 -10.79 -6.13 -21.84
C VAL A 18 -9.60 -6.09 -22.80
N GLU A 19 -8.43 -5.63 -22.35
CA GLU A 19 -7.22 -5.55 -23.16
C GLU A 19 -6.72 -6.94 -23.58
N SER A 20 -6.60 -7.88 -22.63
CA SER A 20 -6.17 -9.27 -22.90
C SER A 20 -7.11 -9.95 -23.89
N VAL A 21 -8.42 -9.82 -23.66
CA VAL A 21 -9.46 -10.35 -24.57
C VAL A 21 -9.33 -9.72 -25.96
N ARG A 22 -9.10 -8.41 -26.08
CA ARG A 22 -8.96 -7.76 -27.38
C ARG A 22 -7.65 -8.11 -28.10
N SER A 23 -6.54 -8.27 -27.37
CA SER A 23 -5.24 -8.59 -27.96
C SER A 23 -5.14 -10.04 -28.42
N GLN A 24 -5.82 -10.96 -27.72
CA GLN A 24 -5.78 -12.39 -28.02
C GLN A 24 -6.88 -12.80 -29.00
N PHE A 25 -7.96 -12.02 -29.08
CA PHE A 25 -9.13 -12.34 -29.90
C PHE A 25 -9.52 -11.15 -30.78
N GLN A 26 -8.84 -11.00 -31.91
CA GLN A 26 -9.36 -10.23 -33.04
C GLN A 26 -10.34 -11.13 -33.80
N ASP A 27 -11.63 -10.90 -33.58
CA ASP A 27 -12.68 -11.55 -34.36
C ASP A 27 -12.75 -10.90 -35.75
N ASP A 28 -12.07 -11.52 -36.72
CA ASP A 28 -12.11 -11.19 -38.14
C ASP A 28 -13.24 -11.95 -38.90
N SER A 29 -14.15 -12.63 -38.18
CA SER A 29 -15.23 -13.38 -38.81
C SER A 29 -16.37 -12.49 -39.31
N SER A 30 -17.07 -12.94 -40.35
CA SER A 30 -18.19 -12.22 -40.96
C SER A 30 -19.43 -12.09 -40.06
N ASN A 31 -19.48 -12.79 -38.93
CA ASN A 31 -20.61 -12.85 -38.00
C ASN A 31 -20.28 -12.21 -36.64
N ARG A 32 -19.35 -11.24 -36.64
CA ARG A 32 -18.87 -10.54 -35.45
C ARG A 32 -20.00 -9.91 -34.63
N ASP A 33 -21.06 -9.46 -35.29
CA ASP A 33 -22.18 -8.74 -34.69
C ASP A 33 -23.39 -9.62 -34.32
N ASP A 34 -23.38 -10.92 -34.68
CA ASP A 34 -24.48 -11.84 -34.38
C ASP A 34 -24.29 -12.51 -33.01
N PHE A 35 -25.21 -12.25 -32.07
CA PHE A 35 -25.30 -12.94 -30.79
C PHE A 35 -26.45 -13.96 -30.82
N PRO A 36 -26.22 -15.25 -30.57
CA PRO A 36 -27.30 -16.24 -30.49
C PRO A 36 -28.32 -15.84 -29.40
N GLU A 37 -29.61 -15.91 -29.70
CA GLU A 37 -30.70 -15.54 -28.76
C GLU A 37 -30.65 -16.32 -27.42
N ALA A 38 -30.11 -17.54 -27.42
CA ALA A 38 -29.91 -18.33 -26.19
C ALA A 38 -28.85 -17.74 -25.23
N GLU A 39 -27.91 -16.93 -25.72
CA GLU A 39 -26.90 -16.24 -24.90
C GLU A 39 -27.40 -14.88 -24.36
N LEU A 40 -28.42 -14.29 -25.02
CA LEU A 40 -29.11 -13.09 -24.57
C LEU A 40 -29.95 -13.33 -23.29
N ASP A 41 -30.50 -14.53 -23.09
CA ASP A 41 -31.21 -14.90 -21.86
C ASP A 41 -30.27 -14.98 -20.64
N VAL A 42 -28.99 -15.29 -20.84
CA VAL A 42 -27.97 -15.33 -19.76
C VAL A 42 -27.57 -13.92 -19.30
N ILE A 43 -27.75 -12.89 -20.14
CA ILE A 43 -27.57 -11.47 -19.76
C ILE A 43 -28.61 -11.08 -18.70
N GLN A 44 -29.84 -11.60 -18.81
CA GLN A 44 -30.88 -11.40 -17.79
C GLN A 44 -30.59 -12.20 -16.50
N ALA A 45 -29.83 -13.30 -16.60
CA ALA A 45 -29.39 -14.12 -15.48
C ALA A 45 -28.15 -13.57 -14.73
N GLY A 46 -27.51 -12.51 -15.22
CA GLY A 46 -26.40 -11.82 -14.53
C GLY A 46 -24.99 -12.16 -15.00
N GLY A 47 -24.81 -12.78 -16.17
CA GLY A 47 -23.48 -12.94 -16.77
C GLY A 47 -22.93 -11.61 -17.34
N SER A 48 -21.64 -11.33 -17.17
CA SER A 48 -21.04 -10.13 -17.79
C SER A 48 -20.93 -10.30 -19.31
N ARG A 49 -21.32 -9.27 -20.08
CA ARG A 49 -21.18 -9.26 -21.56
C ARG A 49 -19.77 -9.61 -22.03
N LEU A 50 -18.77 -9.30 -21.21
CA LEU A 50 -17.36 -9.62 -21.47
C LEU A 50 -17.06 -11.12 -21.31
N ALA A 51 -17.70 -11.81 -20.36
CA ALA A 51 -17.57 -13.26 -20.21
C ALA A 51 -18.18 -13.99 -21.41
N GLN A 52 -19.32 -13.51 -21.93
CA GLN A 52 -19.94 -14.07 -23.14
C GLN A 52 -19.08 -13.84 -24.38
N TRP A 53 -18.50 -12.65 -24.51
CA TRP A 53 -17.59 -12.35 -25.61
C TRP A 53 -16.32 -13.22 -25.54
N LEU A 54 -15.75 -13.44 -24.35
CA LEU A 54 -14.65 -14.37 -24.15
C LEU A 54 -15.06 -15.82 -24.49
N ASP A 55 -16.27 -16.25 -24.12
CA ASP A 55 -16.76 -17.60 -24.41
C ASP A 55 -16.95 -17.83 -25.91
N LYS A 56 -17.56 -16.87 -26.62
CA LYS A 56 -17.67 -16.87 -28.08
C LYS A 56 -16.28 -16.87 -28.73
N ALA A 57 -15.37 -16.05 -28.23
CA ALA A 57 -14.01 -15.97 -28.74
C ALA A 57 -13.23 -17.28 -28.52
N LEU A 58 -13.38 -17.93 -27.36
CA LEU A 58 -12.83 -19.26 -27.06
C LEU A 58 -13.46 -20.37 -27.91
N GLN A 59 -14.70 -20.22 -28.36
CA GLN A 59 -15.32 -21.14 -29.32
C GLN A 59 -14.73 -20.98 -30.73
N SER A 60 -14.31 -19.77 -31.11
CA SER A 60 -13.66 -19.51 -32.40
C SER A 60 -12.17 -19.85 -32.46
N LEU A 61 -11.52 -20.10 -31.32
CA LEU A 61 -10.11 -20.49 -31.29
C LEU A 61 -9.90 -21.93 -31.75
N THR A 62 -8.81 -22.15 -32.49
CA THR A 62 -8.31 -23.49 -32.79
C THR A 62 -7.71 -24.12 -31.54
N GLU A 63 -7.87 -25.45 -31.37
CA GLU A 63 -7.30 -26.20 -30.24
C GLU A 63 -5.79 -25.96 -30.08
N LYS A 64 -5.08 -25.77 -31.20
CA LYS A 64 -3.65 -25.48 -31.22
C LYS A 64 -3.28 -24.15 -30.55
N ASN A 65 -4.06 -23.09 -30.78
CA ASN A 65 -3.80 -21.79 -30.15
C ASN A 65 -4.07 -21.84 -28.63
N LEU A 66 -5.07 -22.61 -28.21
CA LEU A 66 -5.37 -22.83 -26.80
C LEU A 66 -4.25 -23.63 -26.10
N ASP A 67 -3.70 -24.63 -26.78
CA ASP A 67 -2.58 -25.43 -26.28
C ASP A 67 -1.31 -24.59 -26.13
N ASP A 68 -0.96 -23.80 -27.16
CA ASP A 68 0.20 -22.91 -27.14
C ASP A 68 0.11 -21.89 -25.98
N GLN A 69 -1.08 -21.33 -25.72
CA GLN A 69 -1.31 -20.40 -24.62
C GLN A 69 -1.23 -21.06 -23.23
N LEU A 70 -1.80 -22.27 -23.06
CA LEU A 70 -1.70 -23.00 -21.80
C LEU A 70 -0.25 -23.41 -21.49
N ILE A 71 0.52 -23.76 -22.52
CA ILE A 71 1.96 -24.04 -22.38
C ILE A 71 2.74 -22.78 -22.03
N GLU A 72 2.43 -21.63 -22.64
CA GLU A 72 3.01 -20.32 -22.30
C GLU A 72 2.72 -19.93 -20.84
N ASP A 73 1.52 -20.23 -20.35
CA ASP A 73 1.11 -20.06 -18.95
C ASP A 73 1.78 -21.07 -17.98
N GLY A 74 2.60 -21.99 -18.48
CA GLY A 74 3.39 -22.93 -17.69
C GLY A 74 2.72 -24.30 -17.43
N VAL A 75 1.62 -24.61 -18.10
CA VAL A 75 1.00 -25.94 -18.02
C VAL A 75 1.83 -26.95 -18.81
N PRO A 76 2.23 -28.11 -18.24
CA PRO A 76 3.02 -29.10 -18.97
C PRO A 76 2.32 -29.57 -20.25
N ALA A 77 3.06 -29.61 -21.37
CA ALA A 77 2.51 -29.98 -22.67
C ALA A 77 1.85 -31.38 -22.68
N GLU A 78 2.38 -32.31 -21.88
CA GLU A 78 1.80 -33.66 -21.71
C GLU A 78 0.43 -33.64 -21.01
N GLU A 79 0.20 -32.66 -20.13
CA GLU A 79 -1.05 -32.50 -19.41
C GLU A 79 -2.09 -31.83 -20.30
N VAL A 80 -1.69 -30.80 -21.04
CA VAL A 80 -2.53 -30.12 -22.04
C VAL A 80 -3.06 -31.12 -23.07
N GLN A 81 -2.22 -32.00 -23.61
CA GLN A 81 -2.66 -32.99 -24.62
C GLN A 81 -3.66 -34.02 -24.10
N ARG A 82 -3.71 -34.26 -22.78
CA ARG A 82 -4.64 -35.22 -22.13
C ARG A 82 -5.97 -34.59 -21.73
N MET A 83 -6.06 -33.26 -21.71
CA MET A 83 -7.27 -32.54 -21.32
C MET A 83 -8.27 -32.46 -22.47
N SER A 84 -9.56 -32.55 -22.15
CA SER A 84 -10.62 -32.24 -23.11
C SER A 84 -10.61 -30.74 -23.47
N VAL A 85 -11.21 -30.38 -24.60
CA VAL A 85 -11.32 -28.98 -25.04
C VAL A 85 -12.01 -28.11 -23.98
N ASP A 86 -13.04 -28.64 -23.30
CA ASP A 86 -13.75 -27.90 -22.25
C ASP A 86 -12.91 -27.72 -20.98
N GLN A 87 -12.08 -28.71 -20.64
CA GLN A 87 -11.12 -28.61 -19.54
C GLN A 87 -10.05 -27.55 -19.85
N LYS A 88 -9.51 -27.56 -21.08
CA LYS A 88 -8.56 -26.55 -21.54
C LYS A 88 -9.14 -25.14 -21.50
N LYS A 89 -10.38 -24.96 -21.98
CA LYS A 89 -11.09 -23.67 -21.94
C LYS A 89 -11.28 -23.18 -20.50
N THR A 90 -11.67 -24.07 -19.59
CA THR A 90 -11.86 -23.73 -18.18
C THR A 90 -10.53 -23.33 -17.52
N LEU A 91 -9.47 -24.13 -17.76
CA LEU A 91 -8.14 -23.85 -17.24
C LEU A 91 -7.60 -22.51 -17.77
N TYR A 92 -7.79 -22.25 -19.07
CA TYR A 92 -7.40 -20.98 -19.67
C TYR A 92 -8.14 -19.79 -19.06
N LYS A 93 -9.47 -19.88 -18.86
CA LYS A 93 -10.23 -18.82 -18.18
C LYS A 93 -9.68 -18.56 -16.78
N ASN A 94 -9.33 -19.61 -16.03
CA ASN A 94 -8.76 -19.49 -14.69
C ASN A 94 -7.36 -18.84 -14.73
N ASN A 95 -6.49 -19.24 -15.65
CA ASN A 95 -5.16 -18.65 -15.82
C ASN A 95 -5.25 -17.18 -16.26
N LEU A 96 -6.09 -16.87 -17.25
CA LEU A 96 -6.35 -15.50 -17.70
C LEU A 96 -6.83 -14.64 -16.53
N HIS A 97 -7.79 -15.15 -15.74
CA HIS A 97 -8.30 -14.46 -14.56
C HIS A 97 -7.19 -14.22 -13.54
N LYS A 98 -6.44 -15.25 -13.15
CA LYS A 98 -5.32 -15.19 -12.21
C LYS A 98 -4.24 -14.20 -12.66
N ASN A 99 -3.81 -14.27 -13.92
CA ASN A 99 -2.83 -13.36 -14.51
C ASN A 99 -3.35 -11.92 -14.54
N THR A 100 -4.64 -11.71 -14.81
CA THR A 100 -5.27 -10.38 -14.79
C THR A 100 -5.32 -9.81 -13.38
N VAL A 101 -5.71 -10.61 -12.37
CA VAL A 101 -5.69 -10.20 -10.96
C VAL A 101 -4.27 -9.87 -10.50
N LYS A 102 -3.28 -10.72 -10.83
CA LYS A 102 -1.87 -10.47 -10.55
C LYS A 102 -1.44 -9.12 -11.13
N ARG A 103 -1.66 -8.89 -12.43
CA ARG A 103 -1.34 -7.61 -13.11
C ARG A 103 -2.10 -6.42 -12.48
N ALA A 104 -3.35 -6.61 -12.07
CA ALA A 104 -4.14 -5.57 -11.41
C ALA A 104 -3.60 -5.21 -10.03
N VAL A 105 -3.21 -6.19 -9.21
CA VAL A 105 -2.52 -5.96 -7.92
C VAL A 105 -1.15 -5.30 -8.16
N HIS A 106 -0.39 -5.77 -9.14
CA HIS A 106 0.88 -5.13 -9.53
C HIS A 106 0.71 -3.67 -9.93
N SER A 107 -0.43 -3.31 -10.54
CA SER A 107 -0.70 -1.94 -10.91
C SER A 107 -0.75 -0.99 -9.70
N MET A 108 -0.99 -1.49 -8.48
CA MET A 108 -0.93 -0.69 -7.24
C MET A 108 0.46 -0.13 -6.96
N GLN A 109 1.52 -0.68 -7.56
CA GLN A 109 2.87 -0.17 -7.37
C GLN A 109 2.94 1.31 -7.70
N GLY A 110 3.45 2.11 -6.77
CA GLY A 110 3.55 3.55 -6.91
C GLY A 110 2.22 4.30 -6.85
N LEU A 111 1.13 3.68 -6.40
CA LEU A 111 -0.11 4.39 -6.06
C LEU A 111 0.11 5.19 -4.77
N VAL A 112 0.07 6.51 -4.87
CA VAL A 112 0.32 7.42 -3.74
C VAL A 112 -0.88 8.32 -3.48
N PRO A 113 -1.31 8.48 -2.22
CA PRO A 113 -2.27 9.52 -1.85
C PRO A 113 -1.63 10.90 -2.02
N VAL A 114 -2.34 11.81 -2.69
CA VAL A 114 -1.92 13.20 -2.91
C VAL A 114 -2.75 14.18 -2.11
N GLN A 115 -3.99 13.83 -1.76
CA GLN A 115 -4.87 14.68 -0.98
C GLN A 115 -5.88 13.83 -0.21
N THR A 116 -6.26 14.28 0.99
CA THR A 116 -7.42 13.73 1.71
C THR A 116 -8.43 14.80 2.01
N ARG A 117 -9.69 14.40 2.17
CA ARG A 117 -10.75 15.22 2.71
C ARG A 117 -11.51 14.43 3.75
N ILE A 118 -11.88 15.10 4.83
CA ILE A 118 -12.64 14.51 5.91
C ILE A 118 -14.07 15.06 5.81
N PHE A 119 -15.02 14.15 5.81
CA PHE A 119 -16.45 14.43 5.81
C PHE A 119 -17.05 13.85 7.08
N THR A 120 -18.15 14.42 7.54
CA THR A 120 -18.96 13.84 8.62
C THR A 120 -20.34 13.58 8.06
N GLU A 121 -20.82 12.35 8.24
CA GLU A 121 -22.15 11.92 7.83
C GLU A 121 -22.96 11.52 9.08
N ASP A 122 -24.21 11.94 9.12
CA ASP A 122 -25.14 11.53 10.17
C ASP A 122 -25.69 10.14 9.83
N SER A 123 -25.37 9.14 10.65
CA SER A 123 -25.91 7.79 10.57
C SER A 123 -26.96 7.57 11.68
N PRO A 124 -27.92 6.64 11.51
CA PRO A 124 -28.85 6.26 12.57
C PRO A 124 -28.19 5.90 13.91
N ASN A 125 -26.91 5.48 13.87
CA ASN A 125 -26.13 5.08 15.04
C ASN A 125 -25.15 6.17 15.55
N GLY A 126 -25.25 7.40 15.04
CA GLY A 126 -24.39 8.53 15.40
C GLY A 126 -23.62 9.12 14.21
N LYS A 127 -22.69 10.03 14.49
CA LYS A 127 -21.88 10.68 13.44
C LYS A 127 -20.74 9.78 13.01
N VAL A 128 -20.63 9.53 11.70
CA VAL A 128 -19.54 8.78 11.10
C VAL A 128 -18.60 9.73 10.39
N VAL A 129 -17.30 9.57 10.59
CA VAL A 129 -16.28 10.32 9.87
C VAL A 129 -15.86 9.52 8.64
N ILE A 130 -16.02 10.12 7.46
CA ILE A 130 -15.65 9.53 6.17
C ILE A 130 -14.41 10.25 5.65
N VAL A 131 -13.39 9.49 5.27
CA VAL A 131 -12.15 10.04 4.71
C VAL A 131 -12.11 9.75 3.21
N GLY A 132 -12.32 10.79 2.40
CA GLY A 132 -12.05 10.76 0.98
C GLY A 132 -10.55 10.86 0.72
N VAL A 133 -10.01 10.00 -0.16
CA VAL A 133 -8.60 10.01 -0.54
C VAL A 133 -8.49 10.15 -2.05
N ILE A 134 -7.75 11.16 -2.50
CA ILE A 134 -7.36 11.29 -3.90
C ILE A 134 -5.96 10.70 -4.02
N ALA A 135 -5.79 9.71 -4.88
CA ALA A 135 -4.51 9.10 -5.17
C ALA A 135 -4.17 9.17 -6.65
N VAL A 136 -2.87 9.20 -6.92
CA VAL A 136 -2.31 9.27 -8.27
C VAL A 136 -1.26 8.18 -8.42
N ARG A 137 -1.18 7.63 -9.62
CA ARG A 137 -0.09 6.78 -10.07
C ARG A 137 0.54 7.43 -11.30
N SER A 138 1.86 7.48 -11.33
CA SER A 138 2.66 7.97 -12.46
C SER A 138 3.92 7.12 -12.61
N ASP A 139 4.62 7.26 -13.74
CA ASP A 139 5.89 6.57 -13.95
C ASP A 139 6.93 6.98 -12.90
N LYS A 140 6.89 8.23 -12.45
CA LYS A 140 7.74 8.73 -11.36
C LYS A 140 7.45 8.03 -10.04
N THR A 141 6.17 7.89 -9.67
CA THR A 141 5.80 7.27 -8.39
C THR A 141 6.02 5.75 -8.40
N GLN A 142 5.87 5.10 -9.56
CA GLN A 142 6.27 3.70 -9.77
C GLN A 142 7.78 3.53 -9.65
N GLN A 143 8.56 4.40 -10.28
CA GLN A 143 10.00 4.34 -10.20
C GLN A 143 10.49 4.52 -8.76
N PHE A 144 9.93 5.49 -8.05
CA PHE A 144 10.20 5.69 -6.63
C PHE A 144 9.86 4.45 -5.78
N ALA A 145 8.70 3.83 -6.02
CA ALA A 145 8.31 2.59 -5.35
C ALA A 145 9.31 1.44 -5.61
N ARG A 146 9.78 1.29 -6.85
CA ARG A 146 10.82 0.31 -7.22
C ARG A 146 12.17 0.62 -6.58
N ASP A 147 12.52 1.90 -6.47
CA ASP A 147 13.79 2.32 -5.88
C ASP A 147 13.79 2.07 -4.36
N ILE A 148 12.67 2.36 -3.68
CA ILE A 148 12.46 1.98 -2.28
C ILE A 148 12.52 0.46 -2.11
N SER A 149 11.79 -0.31 -2.92
CA SER A 149 11.72 -1.76 -2.74
C SER A 149 13.08 -2.43 -2.91
N ARG A 150 13.92 -1.88 -3.79
CA ARG A 150 15.29 -2.33 -4.05
C ARG A 150 16.35 -1.66 -3.16
N LYS A 151 15.93 -0.84 -2.18
CA LYS A 151 16.80 -0.13 -1.24
C LYS A 151 17.92 0.68 -1.91
N ARG A 152 17.59 1.31 -3.04
CA ARG A 152 18.53 2.13 -3.82
C ARG A 152 18.11 3.60 -3.84
N PRO A 153 19.06 4.52 -4.06
CA PRO A 153 18.73 5.92 -4.31
C PRO A 153 17.77 6.04 -5.50
N SER A 154 16.79 6.93 -5.40
CA SER A 154 15.89 7.18 -6.52
C SER A 154 16.46 8.22 -7.47
N LEU A 155 16.33 7.95 -8.78
CA LEU A 155 16.64 8.92 -9.84
C LEU A 155 15.49 9.89 -10.11
N VAL A 156 14.35 9.69 -9.45
CA VAL A 156 13.19 10.56 -9.59
C VAL A 156 13.52 11.92 -8.99
N THR A 157 13.29 12.97 -9.77
CA THR A 157 13.42 14.35 -9.30
C THR A 157 12.13 15.13 -9.56
N GLY A 158 11.91 16.13 -8.71
CA GLY A 158 10.77 17.04 -8.79
C GLY A 158 11.12 18.43 -8.33
N ASN A 159 10.10 19.28 -8.25
CA ASN A 159 10.27 20.66 -7.81
C ASN A 159 10.62 20.66 -6.32
N PRO A 160 11.75 21.27 -5.92
CA PRO A 160 12.11 21.40 -4.52
C PRO A 160 11.01 22.12 -3.74
N ARG A 161 10.70 21.63 -2.54
CA ARG A 161 9.73 22.26 -1.64
C ARG A 161 10.29 22.34 -0.24
N SER A 162 10.13 23.50 0.39
CA SER A 162 10.46 23.64 1.80
C SER A 162 9.41 22.94 2.65
N LEU A 163 9.82 22.43 3.82
CA LEU A 163 8.89 21.79 4.74
C LEU A 163 7.78 22.75 5.20
N SER A 164 8.09 24.04 5.36
CA SER A 164 7.10 25.07 5.72
C SER A 164 6.01 25.24 4.68
N ASP A 165 6.30 25.03 3.39
CA ASP A 165 5.29 25.13 2.32
C ASP A 165 4.39 23.90 2.25
N LEU A 166 4.83 22.78 2.84
CA LEU A 166 4.12 21.50 2.83
C LEU A 166 3.22 21.31 4.06
N LEU A 167 3.53 22.01 5.15
CA LEU A 167 2.78 21.91 6.38
C LEU A 167 1.69 22.99 6.43
N PRO A 168 0.52 22.70 7.02
CA PRO A 168 -0.46 23.73 7.31
C PRO A 168 0.16 24.87 8.13
N ALA A 169 -0.14 26.11 7.71
CA ALA A 169 0.32 27.31 8.39
C ALA A 169 -0.29 27.45 9.79
N ASP A 170 -1.58 27.09 9.91
CA ASP A 170 -2.35 27.18 11.15
C ASP A 170 -2.56 25.80 11.78
N SER A 171 -2.55 25.73 13.12
CA SER A 171 -2.78 24.50 13.89
C SER A 171 -4.11 23.83 13.55
N LYS A 172 -5.16 24.61 13.25
CA LYS A 172 -6.46 24.09 12.80
C LYS A 172 -6.38 23.31 11.49
N GLY A 173 -5.52 23.72 10.56
CA GLY A 173 -5.38 23.01 9.28
C GLY A 173 -4.86 21.57 9.44
N TYR A 174 -4.19 21.25 10.55
CA TYR A 174 -3.77 19.88 10.84
C TYR A 174 -4.93 18.95 11.23
N LEU A 175 -6.10 19.49 11.58
CA LEU A 175 -7.30 18.67 11.80
C LEU A 175 -7.81 18.06 10.48
N ASP A 176 -7.47 18.65 9.34
CA ASP A 176 -7.91 18.17 8.01
C ASP A 176 -6.90 17.20 7.39
N GLU A 177 -5.71 17.06 7.98
CA GLU A 177 -4.63 16.24 7.46
C GLU A 177 -4.59 14.85 8.11
N ILE A 178 -4.62 13.81 7.26
CA ILE A 178 -4.53 12.42 7.69
C ILE A 178 -3.77 11.56 6.67
N GLY A 179 -2.96 10.64 7.19
CA GLY A 179 -2.29 9.61 6.41
C GLY A 179 -1.09 10.11 5.64
N LEU A 180 -0.71 9.37 4.60
CA LEU A 180 0.51 9.59 3.82
C LEU A 180 0.30 10.65 2.72
N ARG A 181 1.38 11.30 2.32
CA ARG A 181 1.53 12.15 1.14
C ARG A 181 2.85 11.86 0.47
N PHE A 182 2.85 11.85 -0.86
CA PHE A 182 4.06 11.86 -1.66
C PHE A 182 4.40 13.29 -2.08
N THR A 183 5.64 13.71 -1.85
CA THR A 183 6.13 15.06 -2.15
C THR A 183 7.63 15.04 -2.47
N TYR A 184 8.26 16.20 -2.54
CA TYR A 184 9.70 16.37 -2.76
C TYR A 184 10.31 17.17 -1.61
N ASP A 185 11.56 16.87 -1.27
CA ASP A 185 12.35 17.61 -0.29
C ASP A 185 12.97 18.90 -0.88
N GLU A 186 13.74 19.62 -0.07
CA GLU A 186 14.45 20.85 -0.47
C GLU A 186 15.51 20.61 -1.56
N GLN A 187 15.93 19.36 -1.77
CA GLN A 187 16.87 18.98 -2.82
C GLN A 187 16.13 18.42 -4.07
N GLY A 188 14.79 18.44 -4.08
CA GLY A 188 13.98 17.91 -5.17
C GLY A 188 13.94 16.37 -5.22
N ARG A 189 14.38 15.68 -4.18
CA ARG A 189 14.30 14.22 -4.05
C ARG A 189 12.92 13.82 -3.51
N PRO A 190 12.40 12.65 -3.89
CA PRO A 190 11.10 12.19 -3.40
C PRO A 190 11.13 11.97 -1.89
N MET A 191 10.08 12.42 -1.23
CA MET A 191 9.86 12.36 0.21
C MET A 191 8.44 11.86 0.48
N LEU A 192 8.29 11.09 1.57
CA LEU A 192 6.98 10.75 2.12
C LEU A 192 6.72 11.60 3.35
N LEU A 193 5.54 12.20 3.44
CA LEU A 193 5.09 12.97 4.59
C LEU A 193 3.83 12.32 5.15
N SER A 194 3.82 11.98 6.43
CA SER A 194 2.73 11.22 7.04
C SER A 194 2.19 11.93 8.27
N TYR A 195 0.86 12.04 8.33
CA TYR A 195 0.12 12.71 9.38
C TYR A 195 -0.60 11.67 10.25
N GLY A 196 -0.25 11.64 11.52
CA GLY A 196 -0.95 10.84 12.53
C GLY A 196 -1.62 11.75 13.54
N ARG A 197 -2.85 11.38 13.93
CA ARG A 197 -3.69 12.13 14.86
C ARG A 197 -4.37 11.17 15.83
N THR A 198 -4.53 11.60 17.07
CA THR A 198 -5.39 10.94 18.04
C THR A 198 -6.10 11.97 18.91
N SER A 199 -7.28 11.62 19.40
CA SER A 199 -8.03 12.43 20.37
C SER A 199 -7.59 12.09 21.80
N VAL A 200 -7.54 13.10 22.67
CA VAL A 200 -7.22 12.94 24.08
C VAL A 200 -8.45 13.26 24.92
N SER A 201 -9.03 12.23 25.52
CA SER A 201 -10.09 12.41 26.51
C SER A 201 -9.46 12.75 27.85
N ILE A 202 -9.59 14.01 28.28
CA ILE A 202 -9.13 14.49 29.59
C ILE A 202 -10.36 14.77 30.44
N ALA A 203 -10.52 14.05 31.56
CA ALA A 203 -11.61 14.32 32.48
C ALA A 203 -11.31 15.56 33.35
N PRO A 204 -12.33 16.33 33.78
CA PRO A 204 -12.14 17.58 34.53
C PRO A 204 -11.44 17.40 35.88
N ASP A 205 -11.53 16.22 36.48
CA ASP A 205 -10.98 15.87 37.79
C ASP A 205 -9.52 15.37 37.73
N TRP A 206 -8.94 15.25 36.53
CA TRP A 206 -7.57 14.76 36.40
C TRP A 206 -6.54 15.71 36.98
N SER A 207 -5.56 15.15 37.70
CA SER A 207 -4.39 15.91 38.13
C SER A 207 -3.58 16.41 36.93
N PRO A 208 -2.85 17.54 37.06
CA PRO A 208 -2.01 18.06 35.98
C PRO A 208 -1.01 17.04 35.44
N SER A 209 -0.43 16.22 36.31
CA SER A 209 0.50 15.15 35.94
C SER A 209 -0.17 14.07 35.07
N ARG A 210 -1.38 13.64 35.46
CA ARG A 210 -2.15 12.65 34.67
C ARG A 210 -2.54 13.20 33.31
N ALA A 211 -2.97 14.46 33.24
CA ALA A 211 -3.28 15.12 31.97
C ALA A 211 -2.06 15.25 31.06
N PHE A 212 -0.89 15.58 31.62
CA PHE A 212 0.37 15.62 30.87
C PHE A 212 0.76 14.24 30.31
N GLN A 213 0.73 13.19 31.13
CA GLN A 213 1.03 11.83 30.69
C GLN A 213 0.07 11.36 29.59
N ALA A 214 -1.22 11.67 29.71
CA ALA A 214 -2.20 11.33 28.68
C ALA A 214 -1.88 12.00 27.33
N ARG A 215 -1.52 13.29 27.34
CA ARG A 215 -1.09 14.00 26.12
C ARG A 215 0.19 13.42 25.54
N GLN A 216 1.16 13.06 26.38
CA GLN A 216 2.42 12.46 25.93
C GLN A 216 2.20 11.09 25.28
N ASN A 217 1.40 10.22 25.93
CA ASN A 217 1.04 8.91 25.39
C ASN A 217 0.30 9.04 24.06
N ALA A 218 -0.66 9.97 24.00
CA ALA A 218 -1.40 10.26 22.78
C ALA A 218 -0.49 10.79 21.66
N THR A 219 0.49 11.65 21.97
CA THR A 219 1.47 12.14 21.00
C THR A 219 2.33 11.00 20.44
N GLN A 220 2.75 10.06 21.29
CA GLN A 220 3.49 8.87 20.86
C GLN A 220 2.62 7.96 19.98
N GLN A 221 1.35 7.75 20.33
CA GLN A 221 0.41 7.00 19.50
C GLN A 221 0.23 7.67 18.13
N ALA A 222 0.05 8.99 18.08
CA ALA A 222 -0.05 9.74 16.84
C ALA A 222 1.22 9.59 15.99
N GLN A 223 2.40 9.62 16.60
CA GLN A 223 3.66 9.36 15.90
C GLN A 223 3.70 7.93 15.32
N SER A 224 3.33 6.92 16.10
CA SER A 224 3.28 5.54 15.62
C SER A 224 2.27 5.35 14.48
N LEU A 225 1.14 6.05 14.50
CA LEU A 225 0.18 6.04 13.38
C LEU A 225 0.79 6.62 12.10
N ALA A 226 1.49 7.75 12.20
CA ALA A 226 2.19 8.35 11.08
C ALA A 226 3.27 7.42 10.50
N GLU A 227 4.13 6.85 11.36
CA GLU A 227 5.16 5.88 10.98
C GLU A 227 4.56 4.62 10.35
N SER A 228 3.45 4.12 10.90
CA SER A 228 2.78 2.92 10.38
C SER A 228 2.29 3.09 8.95
N SER A 229 1.85 4.29 8.57
CA SER A 229 1.40 4.58 7.21
C SER A 229 2.57 4.58 6.21
N ILE A 230 3.76 5.03 6.63
CA ILE A 230 4.98 4.98 5.82
C ILE A 230 5.40 3.51 5.63
N VAL A 231 5.44 2.74 6.71
CA VAL A 231 5.77 1.31 6.69
C VAL A 231 4.78 0.54 5.82
N GLU A 232 3.49 0.83 5.92
CA GLU A 232 2.45 0.22 5.10
C GLU A 232 2.72 0.46 3.61
N PHE A 233 3.03 1.72 3.23
CA PHE A 233 3.38 2.04 1.85
C PHE A 233 4.62 1.29 1.38
N MET A 234 5.69 1.25 2.16
CA MET A 234 6.92 0.53 1.80
C MET A 234 6.67 -0.96 1.62
N ASN A 235 5.97 -1.60 2.58
CA ASN A 235 5.64 -3.02 2.51
C ASN A 235 4.80 -3.35 1.29
N THR A 236 3.74 -2.59 1.03
CA THR A 236 2.90 -2.83 -0.16
C THR A 236 3.75 -2.80 -1.43
N ASN A 237 4.68 -1.85 -1.58
CA ASN A 237 5.51 -1.76 -2.79
C ASN A 237 6.60 -2.85 -2.86
N ILE A 238 7.17 -3.26 -1.73
CA ILE A 238 8.12 -4.38 -1.66
C ILE A 238 7.44 -5.69 -2.07
N GLN A 239 6.27 -5.97 -1.50
CA GLN A 239 5.55 -7.22 -1.78
C GLN A 239 5.05 -7.26 -3.22
N VAL A 240 4.54 -6.14 -3.74
CA VAL A 240 4.15 -6.04 -5.15
C VAL A 240 5.33 -6.30 -6.08
N GLU A 241 6.53 -5.76 -5.80
CA GLU A 241 7.74 -6.07 -6.61
C GLU A 241 8.12 -7.55 -6.50
N GLN A 242 8.03 -8.14 -5.31
CA GLN A 242 8.34 -9.56 -5.10
C GLN A 242 7.34 -10.48 -5.80
N THR A 243 6.14 -9.98 -6.13
CA THR A 243 5.06 -10.75 -6.78
C THR A 243 5.41 -11.30 -8.16
N ASP A 244 6.47 -10.80 -8.79
CA ASP A 244 7.03 -11.39 -10.00
C ASP A 244 7.69 -12.78 -9.78
N SER A 245 7.97 -13.18 -8.53
CA SER A 245 8.80 -14.37 -8.18
C SER A 245 8.14 -15.38 -7.22
N ILE A 246 6.83 -15.34 -7.04
CA ILE A 246 6.14 -15.90 -5.87
C ILE A 246 5.71 -17.38 -5.98
N GLY A 247 5.79 -18.12 -4.85
CA GLY A 247 5.30 -19.49 -4.65
C GLY A 247 3.88 -19.60 -4.02
N ALA A 248 3.44 -20.83 -3.75
CA ALA A 248 2.03 -21.22 -3.52
C ALA A 248 1.24 -20.48 -2.41
N VAL A 249 1.88 -19.91 -1.38
CA VAL A 249 1.17 -19.30 -0.22
C VAL A 249 0.57 -17.93 -0.55
N GLU A 250 1.25 -17.16 -1.38
CA GLU A 250 0.76 -15.85 -1.83
C GLU A 250 -0.18 -16.00 -3.03
N GLU A 251 -0.09 -17.13 -3.75
CA GLU A 251 -1.07 -17.55 -4.75
C GLU A 251 -2.44 -17.79 -4.11
N GLU A 252 -2.52 -18.49 -2.97
CA GLU A 252 -3.77 -18.66 -2.20
C GLU A 252 -4.37 -17.31 -1.73
N GLN A 253 -3.51 -16.34 -1.39
CA GLN A 253 -3.95 -15.00 -0.97
C GLN A 253 -4.44 -14.15 -2.15
N LEU A 254 -3.80 -14.28 -3.32
CA LEU A 254 -4.28 -13.71 -4.57
C LEU A 254 -5.55 -14.42 -5.05
N GLU A 255 -5.70 -15.72 -4.82
CA GLU A 255 -6.91 -16.49 -5.12
C GLU A 255 -8.12 -16.03 -4.30
N ARG A 256 -7.91 -15.54 -3.07
CA ARG A 256 -8.98 -14.85 -2.33
C ARG A 256 -9.46 -13.57 -3.02
N ILE A 257 -8.59 -12.93 -3.80
CA ILE A 257 -8.90 -11.81 -4.71
C ILE A 257 -9.42 -12.34 -6.07
N THR A 258 -9.56 -13.66 -6.29
CA THR A 258 -10.05 -14.22 -7.57
C THR A 258 -11.53 -14.61 -7.59
N TYR A 259 -12.27 -14.44 -6.48
CA TYR A 259 -13.71 -14.74 -6.45
C TYR A 259 -14.59 -13.68 -7.15
N PHE A 260 -14.06 -12.93 -8.14
CA PHE A 260 -14.75 -11.80 -8.79
C PHE A 260 -15.49 -12.13 -10.09
N ASP A 261 -15.62 -13.39 -10.46
CA ASP A 261 -16.35 -13.72 -11.70
C ASP A 261 -16.96 -15.12 -11.70
N ALA A 262 -17.28 -15.67 -10.53
CA ALA A 262 -17.91 -16.99 -10.42
C ALA A 262 -19.43 -16.89 -10.43
N GLY A 263 -20.04 -16.14 -11.37
CA GLY A 263 -21.48 -16.18 -11.67
C GLY A 263 -22.45 -15.92 -10.51
N LYS A 264 -21.97 -15.50 -9.34
CA LYS A 264 -22.78 -15.13 -8.19
C LYS A 264 -22.96 -13.62 -8.21
N LYS A 265 -24.21 -13.17 -8.09
CA LYS A 265 -24.55 -11.78 -7.74
C LYS A 265 -24.00 -11.48 -6.34
N SER A 266 -22.70 -11.27 -6.23
CA SER A 266 -22.08 -10.63 -5.08
C SER A 266 -22.32 -9.13 -5.25
N ASP A 267 -22.74 -8.46 -4.18
CA ASP A 267 -22.83 -7.01 -4.19
C ASP A 267 -21.44 -6.43 -4.52
N VAL A 268 -21.39 -5.32 -5.26
CA VAL A 268 -20.14 -4.61 -5.56
C VAL A 268 -19.49 -4.17 -4.25
N GLU A 269 -20.30 -3.88 -3.23
CA GLU A 269 -19.83 -3.50 -1.90
C GLU A 269 -19.17 -4.66 -1.15
N ASP A 270 -19.75 -5.87 -1.21
CA ASP A 270 -19.15 -7.08 -0.63
C ASP A 270 -17.82 -7.45 -1.31
N THR A 271 -17.80 -7.31 -2.64
CA THR A 271 -16.63 -7.51 -3.48
C THR A 271 -15.50 -6.56 -3.08
N ARG A 272 -15.80 -5.26 -3.00
CA ARG A 272 -14.86 -4.22 -2.59
C ARG A 272 -14.26 -4.51 -1.22
N LYS A 273 -15.11 -4.91 -0.26
CA LYS A 273 -14.70 -5.24 1.10
C LYS A 273 -13.74 -6.44 1.14
N GLN A 274 -14.03 -7.50 0.40
CA GLN A 274 -13.16 -8.68 0.31
C GLN A 274 -11.78 -8.34 -0.26
N ILE A 275 -11.70 -7.51 -1.30
CA ILE A 275 -10.42 -7.04 -1.85
C ILE A 275 -9.67 -6.20 -0.82
N SER A 276 -10.37 -5.28 -0.17
CA SER A 276 -9.79 -4.40 0.86
C SER A 276 -9.18 -5.24 2.00
N GLU A 277 -9.90 -6.26 2.47
CA GLU A 277 -9.44 -7.20 3.49
C GLU A 277 -8.23 -8.03 3.03
N ALA A 278 -8.25 -8.52 1.79
CA ALA A 278 -7.14 -9.27 1.20
C ALA A 278 -5.88 -8.40 1.06
N ILE A 279 -5.99 -7.18 0.54
CA ILE A 279 -4.88 -6.21 0.45
C ILE A 279 -4.36 -5.88 1.86
N SER A 280 -5.25 -5.74 2.84
CA SER A 280 -4.84 -5.48 4.22
C SER A 280 -4.04 -6.64 4.80
N THR A 281 -4.46 -7.88 4.54
CA THR A 281 -3.79 -9.10 5.01
C THR A 281 -2.43 -9.25 4.33
N PHE A 282 -2.41 -9.08 3.01
CA PHE A 282 -1.20 -9.04 2.19
C PHE A 282 -0.21 -8.01 2.75
N THR A 283 -0.63 -6.77 2.95
CA THR A 283 0.26 -5.71 3.47
C THR A 283 0.79 -5.98 4.88
N ARG A 284 0.00 -6.67 5.72
CA ARG A 284 0.38 -6.98 7.10
C ARG A 284 1.37 -8.13 7.21
N SER A 285 1.33 -9.12 6.31
CA SER A 285 2.26 -10.25 6.33
C SER A 285 3.71 -9.84 6.05
N GLY A 286 3.93 -8.72 5.35
CA GLY A 286 5.26 -8.18 5.03
C GLY A 286 5.95 -7.41 6.14
N ARG A 287 5.35 -7.26 7.34
CA ARG A 287 5.87 -6.37 8.40
C ARG A 287 7.29 -6.68 8.89
N ALA A 288 7.80 -7.90 8.70
CA ALA A 288 9.15 -8.27 9.13
C ALA A 288 10.28 -7.60 8.32
N THR A 289 10.05 -7.17 7.06
CA THR A 289 11.11 -6.62 6.19
C THR A 289 11.28 -5.10 6.28
N ALA A 290 10.21 -4.32 6.54
CA ALA A 290 10.28 -2.85 6.57
C ALA A 290 10.66 -2.22 7.93
N GLN A 291 10.80 -2.98 9.02
CA GLN A 291 11.31 -2.42 10.29
C GLN A 291 12.71 -1.79 10.16
N GLY A 292 13.51 -2.22 9.17
CA GLY A 292 14.80 -1.60 8.84
C GLY A 292 14.70 -0.25 8.10
N ASP A 293 13.55 0.07 7.50
CA ASP A 293 13.38 1.23 6.61
C ASP A 293 12.81 2.48 7.32
N LEU A 294 12.38 2.33 8.59
CA LEU A 294 12.08 3.46 9.49
C LEU A 294 13.29 4.37 9.75
N ARG A 295 14.51 3.93 9.43
CA ARG A 295 15.75 4.72 9.58
C ARG A 295 15.73 6.05 8.82
N GLY A 296 14.95 6.15 7.75
CA GLY A 296 14.79 7.40 7.01
C GLY A 296 13.74 8.35 7.59
N THR A 297 13.06 7.98 8.69
CA THR A 297 11.97 8.79 9.27
C THR A 297 12.47 9.81 10.28
N THR A 298 11.83 10.98 10.33
CA THR A 298 12.03 11.98 11.36
C THR A 298 10.72 12.69 11.68
N VAL A 299 10.52 13.07 12.95
CA VAL A 299 9.36 13.88 13.36
C VAL A 299 9.63 15.33 12.97
N VAL A 300 8.81 15.86 12.06
CA VAL A 300 8.96 17.22 11.54
C VAL A 300 8.06 18.23 12.24
N LYS A 301 6.94 17.78 12.82
CA LYS A 301 6.02 18.62 13.57
C LYS A 301 5.28 17.81 14.62
N ARG A 302 5.07 18.40 15.79
CA ARG A 302 4.07 18.00 16.78
C ARG A 302 3.08 19.15 16.95
N TRP A 303 1.82 18.83 17.13
CA TRP A 303 0.76 19.82 17.27
C TRP A 303 -0.31 19.32 18.22
N GLU A 304 -1.03 20.26 18.81
CA GLU A 304 -2.22 20.03 19.61
C GLU A 304 -3.26 21.10 19.22
N GLU A 305 -4.51 20.69 19.07
CA GLU A 305 -5.59 21.60 18.66
C GLU A 305 -6.93 21.07 19.17
N LYS A 306 -7.86 21.96 19.52
CA LYS A 306 -9.22 21.56 19.87
C LYS A 306 -10.12 21.65 18.65
N ASP A 307 -10.96 20.63 18.46
CA ASP A 307 -12.01 20.73 17.45
C ASP A 307 -13.18 21.63 17.91
N GLU A 308 -14.13 21.87 17.02
CA GLU A 308 -15.32 22.69 17.29
C GLU A 308 -16.19 22.14 18.42
N ASN A 309 -16.09 20.83 18.71
CA ASN A 309 -16.81 20.17 19.80
C ASN A 309 -16.05 20.22 21.14
N GLY A 310 -14.87 20.86 21.17
CA GLY A 310 -14.03 21.00 22.35
C GLY A 310 -13.15 19.79 22.66
N VAL A 311 -13.12 18.78 21.78
CA VAL A 311 -12.25 17.61 21.95
C VAL A 311 -10.82 17.99 21.61
N LEU A 312 -9.89 17.67 22.50
CA LEU A 312 -8.46 17.90 22.27
C LEU A 312 -7.91 16.83 21.33
N HIS A 313 -7.31 17.25 20.22
CA HIS A 313 -6.55 16.40 19.31
C HIS A 313 -5.07 16.69 19.46
N VAL A 314 -4.27 15.64 19.41
CA VAL A 314 -2.81 15.75 19.29
C VAL A 314 -2.37 15.01 18.04
N GLY A 315 -1.34 15.52 17.40
CA GLY A 315 -0.80 14.89 16.21
C GLY A 315 0.70 15.03 16.06
N SER A 316 1.22 14.14 15.24
CA SER A 316 2.63 14.10 14.84
C SER A 316 2.69 13.98 13.33
N VAL A 317 3.58 14.77 12.74
CA VAL A 317 3.92 14.68 11.32
C VAL A 317 5.32 14.09 11.21
N VAL A 318 5.43 13.03 10.43
CA VAL A 318 6.66 12.27 10.22
C VAL A 318 7.03 12.33 8.74
N ALA A 319 8.26 12.72 8.45
CA ALA A 319 8.80 12.72 7.11
C ALA A 319 9.78 11.56 6.93
N TRP A 320 9.69 10.83 5.83
CA TRP A 320 10.72 9.90 5.38
C TRP A 320 11.47 10.49 4.19
N THR A 321 12.79 10.59 4.30
CA THR A 321 13.65 11.15 3.24
C THR A 321 14.90 10.31 3.02
N TYR A 322 15.43 10.34 1.79
CA TYR A 322 16.73 9.76 1.49
C TYR A 322 17.86 10.42 2.31
N GLY A 323 17.80 11.74 2.53
CA GLY A 323 18.80 12.44 3.34
C GLY A 323 18.89 11.91 4.78
N GLN A 324 17.76 11.62 5.42
CA GLN A 324 17.75 11.03 6.76
C GLN A 324 18.18 9.56 6.74
N LEU A 325 17.83 8.82 5.69
CA LEU A 325 18.27 7.44 5.52
C LEU A 325 19.81 7.37 5.38
N ASP A 326 20.40 8.24 4.57
CA ASP A 326 21.84 8.33 4.36
C ASP A 326 22.56 8.71 5.66
N ASN A 327 22.02 9.68 6.40
CA ASN A 327 22.53 10.08 7.72
C ASN A 327 22.49 8.91 8.73
N ALA A 328 21.35 8.20 8.81
CA ALA A 328 21.21 7.04 9.69
C ALA A 328 22.23 5.93 9.32
N ASN A 329 22.39 5.65 8.03
CA ASN A 329 23.38 4.68 7.55
C ASN A 329 24.82 5.10 7.88
N ALA A 330 25.14 6.40 7.80
CA ALA A 330 26.44 6.94 8.17
C ALA A 330 26.72 6.79 9.68
N ILE A 331 25.73 7.05 10.53
CA ILE A 331 25.84 6.85 11.99
C ILE A 331 26.10 5.36 12.31
N ASP A 332 25.37 4.45 11.68
CA ASP A 332 25.56 3.00 11.84
C ASP A 332 26.96 2.56 11.39
N ALA A 333 27.44 3.06 10.25
CA ALA A 333 28.78 2.77 9.76
C ALA A 333 29.87 3.26 10.73
N GLN A 334 29.69 4.46 11.30
CA GLN A 334 30.58 4.99 12.34
C GLN A 334 30.52 4.17 13.63
N GLY A 335 29.34 3.72 14.04
CA GLY A 335 29.14 2.84 15.19
C GLY A 335 29.83 1.49 15.02
N ARG A 336 29.73 0.89 13.83
CA ARG A 336 30.43 -0.35 13.46
C ARG A 336 31.95 -0.17 13.43
N ASN A 337 32.43 0.95 12.90
CA ASN A 337 33.85 1.27 12.91
C ASN A 337 34.37 1.48 14.33
N ARG A 338 33.63 2.18 15.21
CA ARG A 338 33.97 2.31 16.63
C ARG A 338 33.96 0.96 17.36
N ALA A 339 33.03 0.07 17.05
CA ALA A 339 32.99 -1.28 17.60
C ALA A 339 34.15 -2.16 17.08
N ALA A 340 34.57 -1.98 15.82
CA ALA A 340 35.72 -2.66 15.24
C ALA A 340 37.04 -2.16 15.85
N THR A 341 37.20 -0.85 16.05
CA THR A 341 38.35 -0.25 16.74
C THR A 341 38.35 -0.62 18.24
N ALA A 342 37.18 -0.71 18.88
CA ALA A 342 37.07 -1.19 20.26
C ALA A 342 37.41 -2.68 20.40
N ARG A 343 37.10 -3.53 19.39
CA ARG A 343 37.53 -4.95 19.37
C ARG A 343 39.03 -5.12 19.10
N GLN A 344 39.63 -4.25 18.29
CA GLN A 344 41.10 -4.21 18.11
C GLN A 344 41.81 -3.70 19.37
N ASN A 345 41.22 -2.73 20.08
CA ASN A 345 41.76 -2.25 21.36
C ASN A 345 41.44 -3.18 22.54
N ALA A 346 40.44 -4.06 22.46
CA ALA A 346 40.13 -5.03 23.51
C ALA A 346 41.12 -6.22 23.58
N GLN A 347 42.04 -6.35 22.63
CA GLN A 347 43.22 -7.21 22.78
C GLN A 347 44.36 -6.53 23.56
N GLY A 348 44.20 -5.26 23.93
CA GLY A 348 45.15 -4.51 24.76
C GLY A 348 44.46 -3.88 25.97
N ALA A 349 44.60 -4.52 27.13
CA ALA A 349 44.26 -4.04 28.47
C ALA A 349 42.77 -3.78 28.77
N ALA A 350 42.21 -4.65 29.61
CA ALA A 350 40.97 -4.40 30.33
C ALA A 350 41.17 -3.22 31.31
N ALA A 351 40.65 -2.06 30.94
CA ALA A 351 40.42 -0.95 31.86
C ALA A 351 38.92 -0.67 31.90
N ASP A 352 38.37 -0.54 33.11
CA ASP A 352 36.97 -0.20 33.40
C ASP A 352 36.52 1.03 32.58
N GLN A 353 35.59 0.82 31.65
CA GLN A 353 35.01 1.86 30.79
C GLN A 353 33.56 2.19 31.19
N SER A 354 33.26 2.24 32.48
CA SER A 354 32.04 2.91 32.92
C SER A 354 32.16 4.43 32.66
N ARG A 355 31.24 4.97 31.86
CA ARG A 355 31.08 6.42 31.66
C ARG A 355 29.80 6.86 32.37
N SER A 356 29.95 7.67 33.41
CA SER A 356 28.84 8.34 34.10
C SER A 356 28.48 9.66 33.42
N SER A 357 27.19 10.00 33.40
CA SER A 357 26.74 11.33 32.97
C SER A 357 27.20 12.40 33.95
N ARG A 358 27.42 13.62 33.46
CA ARG A 358 27.78 14.75 34.31
C ARG A 358 26.68 15.00 35.35
N VAL A 359 27.06 15.07 36.62
CA VAL A 359 26.14 15.45 37.70
C VAL A 359 25.80 16.93 37.51
N VAL A 360 24.50 17.22 37.32
CA VAL A 360 23.99 18.57 36.98
C VAL A 360 23.55 19.34 38.23
N ASN A 361 23.24 18.63 39.32
CA ASN A 361 22.75 19.23 40.57
C ASN A 361 23.67 18.84 41.73
N ASP A 362 23.86 19.73 42.70
CA ASP A 362 24.59 19.45 43.93
C ASP A 362 23.67 19.31 45.16
N LYS A 363 24.25 19.00 46.32
CA LYS A 363 23.50 18.80 47.57
C LYS A 363 22.83 20.08 48.11
N SER A 364 23.22 21.26 47.63
CA SER A 364 22.58 22.52 47.98
C SER A 364 21.35 22.83 47.11
N ASP A 365 21.14 22.07 46.03
CA ASP A 365 19.93 22.09 45.21
C ASP A 365 18.78 21.23 45.80
N PHE A 366 18.96 20.64 46.98
CA PHE A 366 17.99 19.76 47.66
C PHE A 366 17.69 20.17 49.10
#